data_AF-A0A376KUU8-F1
#
_entry.id   AF-A0A376KUU8-F1
#
_cell.length_a   1.000
_cell.length_b   1.000
_cell.length_c   1.000
_cell.angle_alpha   90.00
_cell.angle_beta   90.00
_cell.angle_gamma   90.00
#
_symmetry.space_group_name_H-M   'P 1'
#
loop_
_entity.id
_entity.type
_entity.pdbx_description
1 polymer ?
#
loop_
_entity_poly.entity_id
_entity_poly.type
_entity_poly.pdbx_seq_one_letter_code
_entity_poly.pdbx_strand_id
1 'polypeptide(L)'
;MTNLAPNLKTLALCQLIHRIQPAWVVSFHDPLACIEDPRHSELGEWLAQAFELPLVTSVGYETPGSFGSWCADLNLHCITAEFPPISSDEASEKYLFAMANLLRWHPKDAIRPS
;
A
#
# COMPACT_ATOMS: atom_id res chain seq x y z
N MET A 1 16.72 27.98 -1.82
CA MET A 1 15.80 26.84 -1.73
C MET A 1 15.85 26.32 -0.30
N THR A 2 14.84 26.61 0.50
CA THR A 2 14.76 26.16 1.90
C THR A 2 14.50 24.66 1.92
N ASN A 3 15.48 23.87 2.35
CA ASN A 3 15.27 22.48 2.75
C ASN A 3 14.34 22.51 3.97
N LEU A 4 13.03 22.32 3.75
CA LEU A 4 12.09 22.07 4.83
C LEU A 4 12.52 20.78 5.52
N ALA A 5 12.92 20.88 6.79
CA ALA A 5 13.18 19.71 7.60
C ALA A 5 11.93 18.81 7.61
N PRO A 6 12.08 17.47 7.51
CA PRO A 6 10.95 16.56 7.55
C PRO A 6 10.15 16.75 8.84
N ASN A 7 8.83 16.68 8.73
CA ASN A 7 7.95 16.86 9.89
C ASN A 7 8.10 15.70 10.88
N LEU A 8 7.62 15.90 12.12
CA LEU A 8 7.74 14.90 13.19
C LEU A 8 7.07 13.56 12.83
N LYS A 9 5.97 13.56 12.08
CA LYS A 9 5.27 12.33 11.66
C LYS A 9 6.14 11.52 10.68
N THR A 10 6.75 12.19 9.69
CA THR A 10 7.68 11.57 8.75
C THR A 10 8.87 10.94 9.48
N LEU A 11 9.50 11.69 10.40
CA LEU A 11 10.63 11.18 11.17
C LEU A 11 10.27 9.96 12.02
N ALA A 12 9.15 10.00 12.74
CA ALA A 12 8.71 8.89 13.58
C ALA A 12 8.41 7.62 12.78
N LEU A 13 7.76 7.75 11.61
CA LEU A 13 7.49 6.62 10.73
C LEU A 13 8.77 6.02 10.16
N CYS A 14 9.70 6.86 9.68
CA CYS A 14 11.00 6.41 9.21
C CYS A 14 11.76 5.65 10.30
N GLN A 15 11.78 6.18 11.54
CA GLN A 15 12.42 5.51 12.68
C GLN A 15 11.76 4.16 13.00
N LEU A 16 10.43 4.10 12.96
CA LEU A 16 9.70 2.86 13.20
C LEU A 16 10.06 1.78 12.18
N ILE A 17 10.06 2.13 10.89
CA ILE A 17 10.38 1.20 9.79
C ILE A 17 11.82 0.69 9.92
N HIS A 18 12.79 1.56 10.20
CA HIS A 18 14.17 1.13 10.46
C HIS A 18 14.28 0.19 11.67
N ARG A 19 13.47 0.41 12.71
CA ARG A 19 13.52 -0.40 13.94
C ARG A 19 12.91 -1.80 13.75
N ILE A 20 11.77 -1.90 13.06
CA ILE A 20 11.04 -3.17 12.95
C ILE A 20 11.39 -3.95 11.69
N GLN A 21 12.00 -3.30 10.69
CA GLN A 21 12.43 -3.90 9.41
C GLN A 21 11.33 -4.77 8.79
N PRO A 22 10.17 -4.18 8.43
CA PRO A 22 9.05 -4.97 7.95
C PRO A 22 9.41 -5.64 6.62
N ALA A 23 8.81 -6.81 6.35
CA ALA A 23 9.02 -7.51 5.09
C ALA A 23 8.48 -6.71 3.88
N TRP A 24 7.41 -5.96 4.10
CA TRP A 24 6.71 -5.11 3.12
C TRP A 24 5.85 -4.07 3.83
N VAL A 25 5.37 -3.08 3.09
CA VAL A 25 4.41 -2.07 3.55
C VAL A 25 3.27 -1.95 2.55
N VAL A 26 2.03 -1.88 3.04
CA VAL A 26 0.86 -1.47 2.25
C VAL A 26 0.42 -0.11 2.79
N SER A 27 0.38 0.91 1.93
CA SER A 27 -0.08 2.27 2.26
C SER A 27 -1.43 2.52 1.60
N PHE A 28 -2.44 2.87 2.40
CA PHE A 28 -3.80 3.14 1.90
C PHE A 28 -3.99 4.63 1.62
N HIS A 29 -4.56 4.93 0.46
CA HIS A 29 -4.80 6.27 -0.08
C HIS A 29 -6.15 6.32 -0.81
N ASP A 30 -6.50 7.50 -1.29
CA ASP A 30 -7.65 7.78 -2.14
C ASP A 30 -7.34 8.93 -3.14
N PRO A 31 -8.05 9.06 -4.27
CA PRO A 31 -9.21 8.28 -4.70
C PRO A 31 -9.00 7.50 -6.03
N LEU A 32 -7.79 7.04 -6.34
CA LEU A 32 -7.45 6.57 -7.71
C LEU A 32 -8.03 5.20 -8.10
N ALA A 33 -8.65 4.48 -7.16
CA ALA A 33 -9.32 3.19 -7.41
C ALA A 33 -8.41 2.12 -8.04
N CYS A 34 -7.21 1.90 -7.50
CA CYS A 34 -6.28 0.89 -7.99
C CYS A 34 -5.37 0.34 -6.88
N ILE A 35 -4.75 -0.82 -7.14
CA ILE A 35 -3.61 -1.31 -6.38
C ILE A 35 -2.35 -1.04 -7.20
N GLU A 36 -1.47 -0.20 -6.70
CA GLU A 36 -0.16 0.07 -7.28
C GLU A 36 0.89 -0.82 -6.62
N ASP A 37 1.33 -1.86 -7.34
CA ASP A 37 2.43 -2.71 -6.92
C ASP A 37 3.56 -2.67 -7.97
N PRO A 38 4.68 -1.99 -7.68
CA PRO A 38 5.79 -1.89 -8.62
C PRO A 38 6.48 -3.23 -8.90
N ARG A 39 6.22 -4.27 -8.10
CA ARG A 39 6.83 -5.61 -8.25
C ARG A 39 5.90 -6.64 -8.87
N HIS A 40 4.62 -6.33 -9.14
CA HIS A 40 3.60 -7.33 -9.52
C HIS A 40 3.69 -8.59 -8.63
N SER A 41 3.64 -8.38 -7.32
CA SER A 41 3.82 -9.46 -6.35
C SER A 41 2.51 -10.23 -6.12
N GLU A 42 2.64 -11.40 -5.52
CA GLU A 42 1.51 -12.20 -5.02
C GLU A 42 0.61 -11.42 -4.04
N LEU A 43 1.19 -10.56 -3.19
CA LEU A 43 0.41 -9.69 -2.30
C LEU A 43 -0.37 -8.62 -3.09
N GLY A 44 0.24 -8.04 -4.13
CA GLY A 44 -0.41 -7.06 -5.01
C GLY A 44 -1.58 -7.67 -5.78
N GLU A 45 -1.39 -8.86 -6.34
CA GLU A 45 -2.46 -9.61 -7.01
C GLU A 45 -3.59 -9.98 -6.04
N TRP A 46 -3.24 -10.45 -4.84
CA TRP A 46 -4.21 -10.75 -3.80
C TRP A 46 -5.00 -9.50 -3.38
N LEU A 47 -4.33 -8.37 -3.19
CA LEU A 47 -4.97 -7.09 -2.85
C LEU A 47 -5.94 -6.66 -3.97
N ALA A 48 -5.51 -6.73 -5.22
CA ALA A 48 -6.33 -6.38 -6.38
C ALA A 48 -7.61 -7.22 -6.43
N GLN A 49 -7.48 -8.53 -6.21
CA GLN A 49 -8.63 -9.43 -6.16
C GLN A 49 -9.52 -9.18 -4.94
N ALA A 50 -8.94 -9.07 -3.75
CA ALA A 50 -9.67 -8.95 -2.48
C ALA A 50 -10.44 -7.63 -2.36
N PHE A 51 -9.88 -6.54 -2.90
CA PHE A 51 -10.52 -5.22 -2.90
C PHE A 51 -11.27 -4.92 -4.20
N GLU A 52 -11.27 -5.85 -5.17
CA GLU A 52 -11.89 -5.68 -6.49
C GLU A 52 -11.40 -4.42 -7.23
N LEU A 53 -10.09 -4.18 -7.16
CA LEU A 53 -9.44 -3.01 -7.77
C LEU A 53 -8.41 -3.46 -8.82
N PRO A 54 -8.23 -2.70 -9.92
CA PRO A 54 -7.22 -3.01 -10.92
C PRO A 54 -5.80 -2.93 -10.34
N LEU A 55 -4.96 -3.91 -10.70
CA LEU A 55 -3.53 -3.91 -10.40
C LEU A 55 -2.76 -3.10 -11.46
N VAL A 56 -1.97 -2.13 -11.03
CA VAL A 56 -1.09 -1.31 -11.86
C VAL A 56 0.33 -1.30 -11.28
N THR A 57 1.33 -0.97 -12.09
CA THR A 57 2.73 -0.82 -11.62
C THR A 57 3.10 0.62 -11.30
N SER A 58 2.33 1.58 -11.83
CA SER A 58 2.52 3.00 -11.60
C SER A 58 1.21 3.75 -11.84
N VAL A 59 0.97 4.80 -11.06
CA VAL A 59 -0.13 5.77 -11.30
C VAL A 59 0.16 6.77 -12.42
N GLY A 60 1.28 6.64 -13.14
CA GLY A 60 1.54 7.32 -14.42
C GLY A 60 2.22 8.67 -14.34
N TYR A 61 2.66 9.10 -13.16
CA TYR A 61 3.53 10.27 -12.96
C TYR A 61 4.52 10.04 -11.83
N GLU A 62 5.70 10.67 -11.93
CA GLU A 62 6.69 10.60 -10.86
C GLU A 62 6.20 11.34 -9.61
N THR A 63 6.46 10.76 -8.44
CA THR A 63 6.17 11.38 -7.14
C THR A 63 7.45 11.54 -6.32
N PRO A 64 8.35 12.47 -6.68
CA PRO A 64 9.61 12.65 -5.98
C PRO A 64 9.41 12.94 -4.49
N GLY A 65 10.13 12.22 -3.63
CA GLY A 65 10.02 12.36 -2.17
C GLY A 65 8.75 11.74 -1.57
N SER A 66 7.99 10.97 -2.35
CA SER A 66 6.89 10.17 -1.80
C SER A 66 7.40 9.07 -0.87
N PHE A 67 6.48 8.54 -0.07
CA PHE A 67 6.77 7.40 0.80
C PHE A 67 7.22 6.17 -0.03
N GLY A 68 6.56 5.92 -1.17
CA GLY A 68 6.94 4.83 -2.08
C GLY A 68 8.36 4.97 -2.63
N SER A 69 8.75 6.17 -3.07
CA SER A 69 10.12 6.43 -3.53
C SER A 69 11.16 6.22 -2.41
N TRP A 70 10.87 6.68 -1.20
CA TRP A 70 11.74 6.44 -0.04
C TRP A 70 11.86 4.95 0.32
N CYS A 71 10.77 4.19 0.24
CA CYS A 71 10.82 2.73 0.40
C CYS A 71 11.68 2.06 -0.69
N ALA A 72 11.58 2.51 -1.94
CA ALA A 72 12.39 1.99 -3.04
C ALA A 72 13.90 2.22 -2.79
N ASP A 73 14.30 3.38 -2.28
CA ASP A 73 15.70 3.68 -1.90
C ASP A 73 16.23 2.71 -0.83
N LEU A 74 15.35 2.21 0.04
CA LEU A 74 15.67 1.21 1.07
C LEU A 74 15.54 -0.24 0.57
N ASN A 75 15.19 -0.45 -0.70
CA ASN A 75 14.78 -1.73 -1.26
C ASN A 75 13.61 -2.40 -0.49
N LEU A 76 12.83 -1.62 0.25
CA LEU A 76 11.63 -2.05 0.97
C LEU A 76 10.46 -2.11 -0.01
N HIS A 77 9.77 -3.25 -0.06
CA HIS A 77 8.59 -3.40 -0.91
C HIS A 77 7.43 -2.58 -0.35
N CYS A 78 6.97 -1.60 -1.12
CA CYS A 78 5.81 -0.78 -0.80
C CYS A 78 4.75 -0.95 -1.88
N ILE A 79 3.51 -1.20 -1.47
CA ILE A 79 2.32 -1.24 -2.33
C ILE A 79 1.41 -0.08 -1.91
N THR A 80 0.90 0.69 -2.88
CA THR A 80 -0.10 1.73 -2.63
C THR A 80 -1.48 1.16 -2.95
N ALA A 81 -2.39 1.13 -1.99
CA ALA A 81 -3.79 0.75 -2.21
C ALA A 81 -4.65 2.03 -2.25
N GLU A 82 -5.08 2.41 -3.44
CA GLU A 82 -5.88 3.61 -3.71
C GLU A 82 -7.36 3.23 -3.78
N PHE A 83 -8.15 3.59 -2.77
CA PHE A 83 -9.59 3.36 -2.80
C PHE A 83 -10.27 4.26 -3.83
N PRO A 84 -11.44 3.86 -4.38
CA PRO A 84 -12.28 4.77 -5.14
C PRO A 84 -12.84 5.88 -4.24
N PRO A 85 -13.45 6.95 -4.80
CA PRO A 85 -14.28 7.85 -4.01
C PRO A 85 -15.40 7.06 -3.32
N ILE A 86 -15.23 6.80 -2.03
CA ILE A 86 -16.12 5.98 -1.21
C ILE A 86 -16.29 6.62 0.17
N SER A 87 -17.48 6.54 0.75
CA SER A 87 -17.70 7.03 2.11
C SER A 87 -17.11 6.06 3.14
N SER A 88 -16.77 6.54 4.33
CA SER A 88 -16.31 5.67 5.42
C SER A 88 -17.35 4.61 5.80
N ASP A 89 -18.63 4.93 5.69
CA ASP A 89 -19.75 4.02 5.98
C ASP A 89 -19.75 2.84 5.01
N GLU A 90 -19.81 3.13 3.70
CA GLU A 90 -19.77 2.12 2.65
C GLU A 90 -18.46 1.32 2.65
N ALA A 91 -17.31 1.97 2.88
CA ALA A 91 -16.01 1.29 2.96
C ALA A 91 -15.95 0.31 4.14
N SER A 92 -16.58 0.65 5.27
CA SER A 92 -16.64 -0.20 6.46
C SER A 92 -17.52 -1.44 6.27
N GLU A 93 -18.37 -1.46 5.26
CA GLU A 93 -19.13 -2.66 4.88
C GLU A 93 -18.42 -3.41 3.76
N LYS A 94 -18.12 -2.71 2.66
CA LYS A 94 -17.58 -3.29 1.43
C LYS A 94 -16.19 -3.88 1.62
N TYR A 95 -15.29 -3.19 2.33
CA TYR A 95 -13.88 -3.55 2.41
C TYR A 95 -13.46 -4.18 3.74
N LEU A 96 -14.38 -4.33 4.70
CA LEU A 96 -14.07 -4.90 6.01
C LEU A 96 -13.52 -6.32 5.92
N PHE A 97 -14.09 -7.17 5.07
CA PHE A 97 -13.63 -8.53 4.92
C PHE A 97 -12.21 -8.59 4.33
N ALA A 98 -11.94 -7.81 3.28
CA ALA A 98 -10.62 -7.72 2.65
C ALA A 98 -9.58 -7.17 3.65
N MET A 99 -9.92 -6.10 4.37
CA MET A 99 -9.05 -5.50 5.38
C MET A 99 -8.73 -6.47 6.53
N ALA A 100 -9.74 -7.18 7.05
CA ALA A 100 -9.54 -8.18 8.10
C ALA A 100 -8.65 -9.34 7.62
N ASN A 101 -8.76 -9.75 6.36
CA ASN A 101 -7.90 -10.78 5.79
C ASN A 101 -6.47 -10.29 5.58
N LEU A 102 -6.26 -9.02 5.21
CA LEU A 102 -4.91 -8.45 5.04
C LEU A 102 -4.10 -8.51 6.34
N LEU A 103 -4.74 -8.25 7.49
CA LEU A 103 -4.08 -8.31 8.80
C LEU A 103 -3.54 -9.69 9.18
N ARG A 104 -4.00 -10.74 8.51
CA ARG A 104 -3.58 -12.14 8.72
C ARG A 104 -2.98 -12.78 7.48
N TRP A 105 -2.75 -12.00 6.42
CA TRP A 105 -2.32 -12.54 5.14
C TRP A 105 -0.94 -13.19 5.24
N HIS A 106 -0.81 -14.34 4.57
CA HIS A 106 0.45 -15.04 4.35
C HIS A 106 0.51 -15.50 2.89
N PRO A 107 1.69 -15.62 2.26
CA PRO A 107 1.83 -16.11 0.88
C PRO A 107 1.07 -17.42 0.57
N LYS A 108 0.93 -18.31 1.56
CA LYS A 108 0.20 -19.58 1.40
C LYS A 108 -1.32 -19.42 1.28
N ASP A 109 -1.84 -18.22 1.58
CA ASP A 109 -3.25 -17.87 1.43
C ASP A 109 -3.56 -17.43 0.00
N ALA A 110 -2.56 -17.34 -0.87
CA ALA A 110 -2.76 -17.07 -2.29
C ALA A 110 -3.60 -18.17 -2.94
N ILE A 111 -4.82 -17.77 -3.29
CA ILE A 111 -5.77 -18.37 -4.23
C ILE A 111 -5.78 -19.90 -4.20
N ARG A 112 -6.65 -20.47 -3.35
CA ARG A 112 -7.25 -21.77 -3.72
C ARG A 112 -8.19 -21.53 -4.89
N PRO A 113 -7.98 -22.15 -6.05
CA PRO A 113 -9.03 -22.21 -7.05
C PRO A 113 -10.19 -23.04 -6.47
N SER A 114 -11.39 -22.46 -6.55
CA SER A 114 -12.66 -23.17 -6.33
C SER A 114 -12.87 -24.27 -7.34
#